data_AF-A0A7Y5U9L8-F1
#
_entry.id   AF-A0A7Y5U9L8-F1
#
_cell.length_a   1.000
_cell.length_b   1.000
_cell.length_c   1.000
_cell.angle_alpha   90.00
_cell.angle_beta   90.00
_cell.angle_gamma   90.00
#
_symmetry.space_group_name_H-M   'P 1'
#
loop_
_entity.id
_entity.type
_entity.pdbx_description
1 polymer ?
#
loop_
_entity_poly.entity_id
_entity_poly.type
_entity_poly.pdbx_seq_one_letter_code
_entity_poly.pdbx_strand_id
1 'polypeptide(L)'
;MAPPAGGWSTLLGSLSQDLPCPAPGMPKELASMIDCAAMKKVAGATSFIPRQIVAATLPRYVDLDERGLSGPVKDQQQVGACAGFAVSSVLDNVARRSQRGDVSSPLHVFTTYTGNGLETIRGRPMTAETVWPYDPSRACRFARDGSQVGSCGSYYGVSPGSAWSDPGLMNERARADASGFVRIDQFEELAEGTDPNQMAALLADGESIWVALRFYRPAWQSPEVERTGYLPYYPPESAGENHAVVLEGYRVGPYGREFVFKNSWGQGWGRNGRAIIPESMLRTHMNWGYRIRATLSSTPTDGGSPPGNAGNGLCIPGLACLPAPGNASWPSTSTGTWQLPMNPSVLQGLPVPRGF
;
A
#
# COMPACT_ATOMS: atom_id res chain seq x y z
N MET A 1 4.48 16.61 50.91
CA MET A 1 4.15 17.48 49.76
C MET A 1 4.97 17.01 48.58
N ALA A 2 4.35 16.36 47.61
CA ALA A 2 4.99 15.93 46.36
C ALA A 2 4.78 17.01 45.29
N PRO A 3 5.77 17.28 44.42
CA PRO A 3 5.61 18.27 43.36
C PRO A 3 4.72 17.74 42.23
N PRO A 4 4.05 18.62 41.45
CA PRO A 4 3.08 18.21 40.45
C PRO A 4 3.78 17.65 39.20
N ALA A 5 3.25 16.54 38.69
CA ALA A 5 3.59 15.97 37.40
C ALA A 5 2.71 16.59 36.31
N GLY A 6 3.31 17.26 35.34
CA GLY A 6 2.61 17.74 34.14
C GLY A 6 3.43 18.78 33.40
N GLY A 7 3.83 18.49 32.17
CA GLY A 7 4.38 19.54 31.30
C GLY A 7 5.24 19.10 30.10
N TRP A 8 5.71 17.86 30.03
CA TRP A 8 6.68 17.48 28.99
C TRP A 8 6.11 16.74 27.78
N SER A 9 4.88 16.17 27.84
CA SER A 9 4.35 15.39 26.71
C SER A 9 3.62 16.22 25.64
N THR A 10 3.18 17.44 25.95
CA THR A 10 2.40 18.28 25.02
C THR A 10 3.26 19.12 24.07
N LEU A 11 4.55 19.33 24.39
CA LEU A 11 5.47 20.13 23.57
C LEU A 11 6.15 19.34 22.45
N LEU A 12 6.21 18.01 22.52
CA LEU A 12 6.80 17.17 21.48
C LEU A 12 5.81 16.81 20.35
N GLY A 13 4.50 16.90 20.61
CA GLY A 13 3.46 16.54 19.64
C GLY A 13 3.26 17.54 18.50
N SER A 14 3.65 18.80 18.67
CA SER A 14 3.47 19.86 17.66
C SER A 14 4.70 20.12 16.78
N LEU A 15 5.86 19.56 17.12
CA LEU A 15 7.13 19.79 16.41
C LEU A 15 7.38 18.83 15.24
N SER A 16 6.55 17.78 15.06
CA SER A 16 6.80 16.76 14.03
C SER A 16 6.20 17.07 12.65
N GLN A 17 5.29 18.04 12.53
CA GLN A 17 4.59 18.31 11.26
C GLN A 17 5.40 19.18 10.28
N ASP A 18 6.38 19.93 10.79
CA ASP A 18 7.15 20.91 10.02
C ASP A 18 8.62 20.51 9.78
N LEU A 19 9.01 19.29 10.17
CA LEU A 19 10.36 18.83 9.87
C LEU A 19 10.56 18.69 8.35
N PRO A 20 11.65 19.25 7.79
CA PRO A 20 11.98 19.07 6.38
C PRO A 20 12.07 17.57 6.07
N CYS A 21 11.41 17.18 4.99
CA CYS A 21 11.44 15.82 4.49
C CYS A 21 12.03 15.85 3.07
N PRO A 22 13.08 15.06 2.79
CA PRO A 22 13.71 14.11 3.71
C PRO A 22 14.53 14.85 4.77
N ALA A 23 14.96 14.17 5.82
CA ALA A 23 15.78 14.80 6.85
C ALA A 23 17.06 15.40 6.24
N PRO A 24 17.46 16.64 6.60
CA PRO A 24 18.67 17.26 6.09
C PRO A 24 19.90 16.40 6.35
N GLY A 25 20.77 16.25 5.34
CA GLY A 25 22.00 15.45 5.46
C GLY A 25 21.84 13.96 5.16
N MET A 26 20.64 13.49 4.81
CA MET A 26 20.43 12.11 4.36
C MET A 26 21.14 11.84 3.02
N PRO A 27 21.73 10.64 2.82
CA PRO A 27 22.28 10.23 1.53
C PRO A 27 21.24 10.35 0.41
N LYS A 28 21.65 10.82 -0.78
CA LYS A 28 20.73 11.10 -1.90
C LYS A 28 19.98 9.86 -2.35
N GLU A 29 20.65 8.72 -2.31
CA GLU A 29 20.09 7.42 -2.66
C GLU A 29 18.94 7.07 -1.70
N LEU A 30 19.13 7.30 -0.40
CA LEU A 30 18.12 7.00 0.62
C LEU A 30 16.97 8.01 0.59
N ALA A 31 17.30 9.30 0.53
CA ALA A 31 16.35 10.42 0.43
C ALA A 31 15.33 10.23 -0.70
N SER A 32 15.76 9.65 -1.81
CA SER A 32 14.93 9.48 -3.00
C SER A 32 13.85 8.41 -2.92
N MET A 33 14.00 7.47 -1.99
CA MET A 33 13.02 6.41 -1.76
C MET A 33 11.98 6.82 -0.73
N ILE A 34 12.15 8.00 -0.11
CA ILE A 34 11.22 8.53 0.88
C ILE A 34 10.05 9.19 0.18
N ASP A 35 8.86 8.73 0.56
CA ASP A 35 7.63 9.46 0.31
C ASP A 35 7.30 10.33 1.52
N CYS A 36 7.47 11.63 1.39
CA CYS A 36 7.22 12.54 2.51
C CYS A 36 5.76 12.62 2.94
N ALA A 37 4.82 12.14 2.12
CA ALA A 37 3.44 11.97 2.56
C ALA A 37 3.28 10.84 3.59
N ALA A 38 4.14 9.82 3.59
CA ALA A 38 4.14 8.75 4.60
C ALA A 38 4.75 9.21 5.94
N MET A 39 5.54 10.30 5.93
CA MET A 39 6.15 10.87 7.13
C MET A 39 5.16 11.71 7.94
N LYS A 40 4.19 12.33 7.28
CA LYS A 40 3.30 13.33 7.88
C LYS A 40 1.92 12.78 8.20
N LYS A 41 1.31 13.33 9.25
CA LYS A 41 -0.12 13.14 9.52
C LYS A 41 -0.93 13.73 8.38
N VAL A 42 -1.99 13.05 7.94
CA VAL A 42 -2.88 13.56 6.89
C VAL A 42 -3.69 14.72 7.45
N ALA A 43 -3.50 15.91 6.88
CA ALA A 43 -4.18 17.11 7.36
C ALA A 43 -5.71 17.00 7.16
N GLY A 44 -6.47 17.35 8.21
CA GLY A 44 -7.93 17.26 8.21
C GLY A 44 -8.50 15.83 8.20
N ALA A 45 -7.69 14.81 8.52
CA ALA A 45 -8.23 13.49 8.88
C ALA A 45 -9.15 13.61 10.12
N THR A 46 -10.24 12.84 10.14
CA THR A 46 -11.15 12.75 11.28
C THR A 46 -10.71 11.59 12.16
N SER A 47 -11.01 11.60 13.45
CA SER A 47 -10.76 10.43 14.29
C SER A 47 -11.63 9.25 13.85
N PHE A 48 -11.04 8.07 13.72
CA PHE A 48 -11.80 6.83 13.65
C PHE A 48 -12.61 6.65 14.94
N ILE A 49 -13.88 6.26 14.81
CA ILE A 49 -14.77 6.04 15.95
C ILE A 49 -14.77 4.53 16.26
N PRO A 50 -14.17 4.08 17.38
CA PRO A 50 -14.17 2.67 17.74
C PRO A 50 -15.59 2.13 17.92
N ARG A 51 -15.82 0.91 17.44
CA ARG A 51 -17.07 0.20 17.68
C ARG A 51 -16.95 -0.77 18.85
N GLN A 52 -18.07 -1.15 19.45
CA GLN A 52 -18.08 -2.24 20.42
C GLN A 52 -17.73 -3.55 19.71
N ILE A 53 -16.74 -4.26 20.25
CA ILE A 53 -16.24 -5.53 19.70
C ILE A 53 -16.16 -6.52 20.85
N VAL A 54 -16.74 -7.70 20.65
CA VAL A 54 -16.47 -8.86 21.51
C VAL A 54 -15.24 -9.55 20.93
N ALA A 55 -14.06 -9.35 21.50
CA ALA A 55 -12.80 -9.84 20.91
C ALA A 55 -12.81 -11.35 20.61
N ALA A 56 -13.52 -12.14 21.42
CA ALA A 56 -13.67 -13.58 21.24
C ALA A 56 -14.46 -13.98 19.98
N THR A 57 -15.21 -13.07 19.36
CA THR A 57 -15.98 -13.33 18.13
C THR A 57 -15.21 -12.98 16.86
N LEU A 58 -14.02 -12.36 16.97
CA LEU A 58 -13.19 -12.09 15.80
C LEU A 58 -12.66 -13.41 15.22
N PRO A 59 -12.67 -13.58 13.88
CA PRO A 59 -12.04 -14.72 13.24
C PRO A 59 -10.58 -14.87 13.69
N ARG A 60 -10.06 -16.10 13.80
CA ARG A 60 -8.63 -16.33 14.10
C ARG A 60 -7.72 -16.10 12.90
N TYR A 61 -8.31 -16.00 11.71
CA TYR A 61 -7.63 -15.84 10.44
C TYR A 61 -8.49 -15.00 9.50
N VAL A 62 -7.88 -13.99 8.88
CA VAL A 62 -8.46 -13.19 7.80
C VAL A 62 -7.35 -12.92 6.80
N ASP A 63 -7.61 -13.20 5.53
CA ASP A 63 -6.75 -12.79 4.41
C ASP A 63 -7.66 -12.22 3.31
N LEU A 64 -7.46 -10.94 2.98
CA LEU A 64 -8.26 -10.25 1.96
C LEU A 64 -7.90 -10.69 0.54
N ASP A 65 -6.69 -11.20 0.30
CA ASP A 65 -6.28 -11.74 -1.00
C ASP A 65 -7.03 -13.04 -1.29
N GLU A 66 -7.06 -13.97 -0.32
CA GLU A 66 -7.83 -15.23 -0.43
C GLU A 66 -9.33 -15.00 -0.64
N ARG A 67 -9.86 -13.90 -0.09
CA ARG A 67 -11.27 -13.51 -0.25
C ARG A 67 -11.54 -12.78 -1.57
N GLY A 68 -10.54 -12.58 -2.43
CA GLY A 68 -10.68 -11.81 -3.67
C GLY A 68 -10.93 -10.31 -3.46
N LEU A 69 -10.59 -9.79 -2.28
CA LEU A 69 -10.76 -8.40 -1.86
C LEU A 69 -9.47 -7.58 -1.93
N SER A 70 -8.34 -8.19 -2.30
CA SER A 70 -7.08 -7.49 -2.55
C SER A 70 -6.91 -7.20 -4.04
N GLY A 71 -6.47 -5.98 -4.37
CA GLY A 71 -5.95 -5.66 -5.71
C GLY A 71 -4.56 -6.26 -5.97
N PRO A 72 -4.06 -6.21 -7.22
CA PRO A 72 -2.74 -6.74 -7.54
C PRO A 72 -1.64 -6.06 -6.71
N VAL A 73 -0.56 -6.80 -6.45
CA VAL A 73 0.68 -6.23 -5.92
C VAL A 73 1.29 -5.30 -6.96
N LYS A 74 1.64 -4.10 -6.52
CA LYS A 74 2.18 -3.03 -7.35
C LYS A 74 3.68 -2.84 -7.07
N ASP A 75 4.38 -2.12 -7.94
CA ASP A 75 5.81 -1.84 -7.80
C ASP A 75 6.12 -0.35 -8.05
N GLN A 76 6.53 0.36 -7.00
CA GLN A 76 6.89 1.78 -7.07
C GLN A 76 8.29 2.01 -7.66
N GLN A 77 9.13 0.98 -7.69
CA GLN A 77 10.51 1.04 -8.16
C GLN A 77 11.32 2.17 -7.48
N GLN A 78 12.04 3.00 -8.24
CA GLN A 78 12.96 4.02 -7.71
C GLN A 78 12.29 5.36 -7.43
N VAL A 79 10.99 5.38 -7.16
CA VAL A 79 10.22 6.60 -6.84
C VAL A 79 9.69 6.49 -5.41
N GLY A 80 9.90 7.52 -4.60
CA GLY A 80 9.32 7.67 -3.27
C GLY A 80 7.80 7.93 -3.32
N ALA A 81 7.02 6.92 -3.70
CA ALA A 81 5.58 7.02 -3.93
C ALA A 81 4.74 6.08 -3.05
N CYS A 82 5.33 5.52 -1.98
CA CYS A 82 4.68 4.47 -1.20
C CYS A 82 3.32 4.89 -0.62
N ALA A 83 3.13 6.15 -0.23
CA ALA A 83 1.85 6.64 0.27
C ALA A 83 0.76 6.54 -0.81
N GLY A 84 1.07 6.95 -2.03
CA GLY A 84 0.19 6.86 -3.19
C GLY A 84 -0.10 5.43 -3.61
N PHE A 85 0.91 4.56 -3.58
CA PHE A 85 0.74 3.14 -3.87
C PHE A 85 -0.15 2.45 -2.83
N ALA A 86 0.05 2.72 -1.55
CA ALA A 86 -0.79 2.20 -0.49
C ALA A 86 -2.23 2.73 -0.59
N VAL A 87 -2.43 4.03 -0.89
CA VAL A 87 -3.78 4.57 -1.17
C VAL A 87 -4.41 3.84 -2.35
N SER A 88 -3.70 3.69 -3.47
CA SER A 88 -4.22 3.02 -4.65
C SER A 88 -4.63 1.56 -4.36
N SER A 89 -3.91 0.88 -3.46
CA SER A 89 -4.23 -0.50 -3.06
C SER A 89 -5.48 -0.57 -2.17
N VAL A 90 -5.71 0.43 -1.31
CA VAL A 90 -6.97 0.55 -0.56
C VAL A 90 -8.14 0.85 -1.50
N LEU A 91 -7.94 1.68 -2.53
CA LEU A 91 -8.96 1.94 -3.55
C LEU A 91 -9.32 0.69 -4.35
N ASP A 92 -8.35 -0.18 -4.64
CA ASP A 92 -8.62 -1.49 -5.23
C ASP A 92 -9.50 -2.34 -4.31
N ASN A 93 -9.21 -2.36 -3.00
CA ASN A 93 -10.05 -3.05 -2.02
C ASN A 93 -11.49 -2.50 -2.00
N VAL A 94 -11.67 -1.18 -2.08
CA VAL A 94 -13.01 -0.55 -2.18
C VAL A 94 -13.76 -1.03 -3.43
N ALA A 95 -13.09 -1.10 -4.59
CA ALA A 95 -13.67 -1.64 -5.82
C ALA A 95 -14.07 -3.12 -5.66
N ARG A 96 -13.18 -3.95 -5.12
CA ARG A 96 -13.42 -5.40 -4.93
C ARG A 96 -14.54 -5.69 -3.96
N ARG A 97 -14.65 -4.94 -2.85
CA ARG A 97 -15.79 -5.03 -1.92
C ARG A 97 -17.13 -4.71 -2.58
N SER A 98 -17.10 -3.90 -3.62
CA SER A 98 -18.26 -3.57 -4.46
C SER A 98 -18.41 -4.51 -5.67
N GLN A 99 -17.75 -5.67 -5.64
CA GLN A 99 -17.76 -6.69 -6.71
C GLN A 99 -17.25 -6.18 -8.07
N ARG A 100 -16.42 -5.13 -8.06
CA ARG A 100 -15.80 -4.59 -9.27
C ARG A 100 -14.34 -4.98 -9.38
N GLY A 101 -13.87 -5.08 -10.62
CA GLY A 101 -12.51 -5.49 -10.97
C GLY A 101 -11.53 -4.35 -11.20
N ASP A 102 -11.93 -3.09 -10.99
CA ASP A 102 -11.08 -1.94 -11.28
C ASP A 102 -9.78 -1.98 -10.46
N VAL A 103 -8.69 -1.55 -11.08
CA VAL A 103 -7.39 -1.37 -10.44
C VAL A 103 -7.03 0.09 -10.58
N SER A 104 -6.76 0.75 -9.47
CA SER A 104 -6.50 2.18 -9.37
C SER A 104 -5.09 2.51 -9.84
N SER A 105 -4.95 3.58 -10.61
CA SER A 105 -3.65 4.09 -11.09
C SER A 105 -2.85 4.71 -9.94
N PRO A 106 -1.73 4.11 -9.50
CA PRO A 106 -0.88 4.71 -8.48
C PRO A 106 -0.17 5.96 -9.01
N LEU A 107 0.05 6.07 -10.32
CA LEU A 107 0.56 7.29 -10.95
C LEU A 107 -0.41 8.45 -10.76
N HIS A 108 -1.70 8.25 -11.07
CA HIS A 108 -2.68 9.32 -10.90
C HIS A 108 -2.78 9.75 -9.43
N VAL A 109 -2.83 8.79 -8.50
CA VAL A 109 -2.80 9.09 -7.06
C VAL A 109 -1.54 9.89 -6.70
N PHE A 110 -0.35 9.43 -7.09
CA PHE A 110 0.92 10.09 -6.77
C PHE A 110 1.01 11.52 -7.29
N THR A 111 0.69 11.74 -8.57
CA THR A 111 0.74 13.08 -9.19
C THR A 111 -0.28 14.06 -8.61
N THR A 112 -1.27 13.57 -7.86
CA THR A 112 -2.28 14.40 -7.22
C THR A 112 -1.75 15.05 -5.96
N TYR A 113 -0.99 14.34 -5.13
CA TYR A 113 -0.50 14.87 -3.85
C TYR A 113 0.96 15.31 -3.83
N THR A 114 1.80 14.79 -4.74
CA THR A 114 3.26 15.04 -4.68
C THR A 114 3.59 16.53 -4.58
N GLY A 115 4.46 16.89 -3.62
CA GLY A 115 4.85 18.27 -3.31
C GLY A 115 3.84 19.11 -2.52
N ASN A 116 2.67 18.57 -2.16
CA ASN A 116 1.68 19.26 -1.35
C ASN A 116 1.43 18.45 -0.05
N GLY A 117 0.60 17.42 -0.14
CA GLY A 117 0.20 16.60 1.01
C GLY A 117 -0.90 15.61 0.64
N LEU A 118 -0.94 14.46 1.31
CA LEU A 118 -1.84 13.35 0.94
C LEU A 118 -3.31 13.75 1.02
N GLU A 119 -3.68 14.71 1.88
CA GLU A 119 -5.03 15.23 2.03
C GLU A 119 -5.61 15.85 0.75
N THR A 120 -4.74 16.32 -0.17
CA THR A 120 -5.15 16.97 -1.41
C THR A 120 -5.86 16.03 -2.39
N ILE A 121 -5.75 14.72 -2.19
CA ILE A 121 -6.46 13.72 -3.00
C ILE A 121 -7.94 13.60 -2.62
N ARG A 122 -8.35 14.09 -1.43
CA ARG A 122 -9.75 14.05 -1.02
C ARG A 122 -10.62 14.84 -1.99
N GLY A 123 -11.78 14.28 -2.29
CA GLY A 123 -12.75 14.90 -3.20
C GLY A 123 -12.35 14.83 -4.68
N ARG A 124 -11.14 14.36 -5.02
CA ARG A 124 -10.68 14.25 -6.41
C ARG A 124 -10.97 12.86 -6.99
N PRO A 125 -11.39 12.78 -8.25
CA PRO A 125 -11.63 11.51 -8.93
C PRO A 125 -10.30 10.82 -9.27
N MET A 126 -10.13 9.56 -8.88
CA MET A 126 -8.96 8.74 -9.20
C MET A 126 -9.31 7.74 -10.29
N THR A 127 -8.40 7.59 -11.27
CA THR A 127 -8.61 6.77 -12.47
C THR A 127 -8.03 5.38 -12.34
N ALA A 128 -8.36 4.50 -13.29
CA ALA A 128 -7.83 3.16 -13.35
C ALA A 128 -6.44 3.09 -13.98
N GLU A 129 -5.69 2.05 -13.61
CA GLU A 129 -4.39 1.70 -14.16
C GLU A 129 -4.44 1.50 -15.69
N THR A 130 -5.57 1.03 -16.22
CA THR A 130 -5.77 0.91 -17.67
C THR A 130 -5.87 2.25 -18.40
N VAL A 131 -6.27 3.32 -17.71
CA VAL A 131 -6.39 4.67 -18.27
C VAL A 131 -5.05 5.41 -18.21
N TRP A 132 -4.37 5.33 -17.07
CA TRP A 132 -3.04 5.93 -16.91
C TRP A 132 -2.09 4.99 -16.17
N PRO A 133 -1.44 4.06 -16.89
CA PRO A 133 -0.56 3.07 -16.28
C PRO A 133 0.61 3.71 -15.54
N TYR A 134 1.08 3.03 -14.49
CA TYR A 134 2.27 3.43 -13.79
C TYR A 134 3.49 3.39 -14.72
N ASP A 135 4.16 4.53 -14.84
CA ASP A 135 5.46 4.66 -15.47
C ASP A 135 6.35 5.43 -14.48
N PRO A 136 7.44 4.81 -14.00
CA PRO A 136 8.24 5.41 -12.93
C PRO A 136 9.05 6.61 -13.42
N SER A 137 9.44 6.66 -14.70
CA SER A 137 10.10 7.82 -15.30
C SER A 137 9.14 9.03 -15.31
N ARG A 138 7.87 8.80 -15.69
CA ARG A 138 6.81 9.80 -15.67
C ARG A 138 6.48 10.23 -14.24
N ALA A 139 6.34 9.29 -13.31
CA ALA A 139 6.15 9.60 -11.89
C ALA A 139 7.29 10.48 -11.37
N CYS A 140 8.54 10.12 -11.69
CA CYS A 140 9.70 10.91 -11.34
C CYS A 140 9.66 12.34 -11.92
N ARG A 141 9.24 12.51 -13.19
CA ARG A 141 9.05 13.86 -13.78
C ARG A 141 7.97 14.68 -13.07
N PHE A 142 6.98 14.06 -12.44
CA PHE A 142 5.98 14.75 -11.63
C PHE A 142 6.42 15.03 -10.20
N ALA A 143 7.42 14.30 -9.68
CA ALA A 143 7.89 14.46 -8.32
C ALA A 143 8.33 15.91 -8.06
N ARG A 144 7.63 16.59 -7.15
CA ARG A 144 7.90 17.99 -6.75
C ARG A 144 8.73 18.11 -5.48
N ASP A 145 8.78 17.02 -4.72
CA ASP A 145 9.45 17.02 -3.44
C ASP A 145 10.97 16.95 -3.63
N GLY A 146 11.69 17.87 -2.98
CA GLY A 146 13.15 17.99 -3.05
C GLY A 146 13.89 16.71 -2.67
N SER A 147 13.23 15.80 -1.93
CA SER A 147 13.68 14.44 -1.62
C SER A 147 13.94 13.57 -2.85
N GLN A 148 13.11 13.71 -3.89
CA GLN A 148 13.12 12.87 -5.08
C GLN A 148 13.93 13.48 -6.23
N VAL A 149 14.28 14.77 -6.11
CA VAL A 149 15.03 15.56 -7.10
C VAL A 149 16.43 14.98 -7.36
N GLY A 150 16.97 14.15 -6.46
CA GLY A 150 18.35 13.66 -6.51
C GLY A 150 18.61 12.29 -7.12
N SER A 151 17.68 11.32 -7.09
CA SER A 151 18.00 9.94 -7.54
C SER A 151 17.10 9.38 -8.64
N CYS A 152 15.77 9.52 -8.55
CA CYS A 152 14.92 8.96 -9.61
C CYS A 152 15.26 9.65 -10.94
N GLY A 153 15.61 10.94 -10.88
CA GLY A 153 16.04 11.71 -12.04
C GLY A 153 17.32 11.16 -12.67
N SER A 154 18.32 10.79 -11.87
CA SER A 154 19.56 10.19 -12.40
C SER A 154 19.33 8.77 -12.89
N TYR A 155 18.54 7.97 -12.17
CA TYR A 155 18.23 6.59 -12.51
C TYR A 155 17.43 6.48 -13.82
N TYR A 156 16.42 7.33 -14.01
CA TYR A 156 15.56 7.34 -15.19
C TYR A 156 16.02 8.30 -16.30
N GLY A 157 17.07 9.10 -16.06
CA GLY A 157 17.55 10.09 -17.03
C GLY A 157 16.55 11.22 -17.30
N VAL A 158 15.80 11.64 -16.28
CA VAL A 158 14.77 12.69 -16.38
C VAL A 158 14.99 13.77 -15.34
N SER A 159 14.39 14.95 -15.55
CA SER A 159 14.40 16.01 -14.53
C SER A 159 13.12 15.95 -13.69
N PRO A 160 13.21 15.71 -12.37
CA PRO A 160 12.05 15.81 -11.48
C PRO A 160 11.41 17.19 -11.54
N GLY A 161 10.09 17.23 -11.43
CA GLY A 161 9.29 18.44 -11.63
C GLY A 161 9.11 18.89 -13.09
N SER A 162 9.83 18.32 -14.06
CA SER A 162 9.71 18.72 -15.48
C SER A 162 8.35 18.42 -16.11
N ALA A 163 7.53 17.55 -15.51
CA ALA A 163 6.19 17.27 -16.03
C ALA A 163 5.26 18.49 -15.96
N TRP A 164 5.47 19.39 -15.01
CA TRP A 164 4.58 20.52 -14.76
C TRP A 164 4.65 21.62 -15.83
N SER A 165 5.73 21.63 -16.62
CA SER A 165 5.90 22.49 -17.79
C SER A 165 5.78 21.74 -19.11
N ASP A 166 5.51 20.43 -19.08
CA ASP A 166 5.32 19.59 -20.27
C ASP A 166 3.81 19.54 -20.63
N PRO A 167 3.37 20.16 -21.74
CA PRO A 167 1.96 20.18 -22.11
C PRO A 167 1.40 18.78 -22.39
N GLY A 168 2.21 17.85 -22.89
CA GLY A 168 1.80 16.48 -23.17
C GLY A 168 1.46 15.71 -21.90
N LEU A 169 2.36 15.77 -20.90
CA LEU A 169 2.13 15.13 -19.61
C LEU A 169 0.98 15.78 -18.83
N MET A 170 0.83 17.10 -18.92
CA MET A 170 -0.32 17.78 -18.31
C MET A 170 -1.65 17.43 -18.99
N ASN A 171 -1.66 17.22 -20.32
CA ASN A 171 -2.84 16.73 -21.02
C ASN A 171 -3.16 15.26 -20.70
N GLU A 172 -2.15 14.40 -20.50
CA GLU A 172 -2.34 13.05 -19.96
C GLU A 172 -3.02 13.10 -18.58
N ARG A 173 -2.50 13.95 -17.68
CA ARG A 173 -3.07 14.14 -16.34
C ARG A 173 -4.51 14.64 -16.39
N ALA A 174 -4.81 15.62 -17.24
CA ALA A 174 -6.16 16.14 -17.41
C ALA A 174 -7.14 15.07 -17.92
N ARG A 175 -6.70 14.16 -18.80
CA ARG A 175 -7.51 13.00 -19.24
C ARG A 175 -7.77 12.02 -18.09
N ALA A 176 -6.76 11.78 -17.25
CA ALA A 176 -6.90 10.96 -16.06
C ALA A 176 -7.87 11.58 -15.04
N ASP A 177 -7.77 12.89 -14.79
CA ASP A 177 -8.68 13.66 -13.92
C ASP A 177 -10.14 13.53 -14.40
N ALA A 178 -10.38 13.54 -15.71
CA ALA A 178 -11.71 13.43 -16.31
C ALA A 178 -12.30 12.00 -16.31
N SER A 179 -11.51 10.98 -16.01
CA SER A 179 -11.88 9.56 -16.18
C SER A 179 -11.91 8.78 -14.86
N GLY A 180 -11.99 9.45 -13.72
CA GLY A 180 -11.92 8.78 -12.43
C GLY A 180 -13.17 7.98 -12.08
N PHE A 181 -12.96 6.82 -11.45
CA PHE A 181 -14.01 5.88 -11.07
C PHE A 181 -14.23 5.78 -9.56
N VAL A 182 -13.35 6.39 -8.79
CA VAL A 182 -13.41 6.37 -7.33
C VAL A 182 -12.96 7.70 -6.78
N ARG A 183 -13.59 8.15 -5.70
CA ARG A 183 -13.24 9.38 -5.00
C ARG A 183 -13.07 9.09 -3.53
N ILE A 184 -11.98 9.62 -2.95
CA ILE A 184 -11.74 9.52 -1.52
C ILE A 184 -12.56 10.60 -0.81
N ASP A 185 -13.44 10.17 0.08
CA ASP A 185 -14.31 11.08 0.82
C ASP A 185 -13.66 11.50 2.14
N GLN A 186 -13.03 10.56 2.86
CA GLN A 186 -12.46 10.85 4.18
C GLN A 186 -11.32 9.90 4.56
N PHE A 187 -10.31 10.45 5.24
CA PHE A 187 -9.35 9.69 6.02
C PHE A 187 -9.80 9.66 7.48
N GLU A 188 -10.01 8.46 8.03
CA GLU A 188 -10.34 8.23 9.43
C GLU A 188 -9.11 7.69 10.14
N GLU A 189 -8.48 8.52 10.99
CA GLU A 189 -7.25 8.21 11.70
C GLU A 189 -7.50 7.18 12.81
N LEU A 190 -6.81 6.06 12.71
CA LEU A 190 -6.61 5.10 13.78
C LEU A 190 -5.51 5.66 14.69
N ALA A 191 -5.91 6.50 15.65
CA ALA A 191 -5.00 7.23 16.53
C ALA A 191 -4.06 6.29 17.31
N GLU A 192 -2.94 6.84 17.78
CA GLU A 192 -2.01 6.13 18.68
C GLU A 192 -2.77 5.52 19.86
N GLY A 193 -2.48 4.26 20.19
CA GLY A 193 -3.17 3.52 21.24
C GLY A 193 -4.51 2.90 20.83
N THR A 194 -4.95 3.04 19.57
CA THR A 194 -6.11 2.30 19.06
C THR A 194 -5.99 0.81 19.36
N ASP A 195 -7.04 0.22 19.93
CA ASP A 195 -7.10 -1.23 20.17
C ASP A 195 -6.99 -1.98 18.82
N PRO A 196 -6.00 -2.86 18.60
CA PRO A 196 -5.86 -3.68 17.40
C PRO A 196 -7.00 -4.64 17.16
N ASN A 197 -7.87 -4.89 18.15
CA ASN A 197 -9.14 -5.54 17.86
C ASN A 197 -10.00 -4.71 16.90
N GLN A 198 -9.90 -3.37 16.90
CA GLN A 198 -10.55 -2.50 15.91
C GLN A 198 -9.97 -2.71 14.51
N MET A 199 -8.64 -2.82 14.39
CA MET A 199 -7.98 -3.12 13.11
C MET A 199 -8.38 -4.52 12.61
N ALA A 200 -8.35 -5.51 13.50
CA ALA A 200 -8.80 -6.87 13.18
C ALA A 200 -10.29 -6.90 12.77
N ALA A 201 -11.15 -6.11 13.41
CA ALA A 201 -12.55 -5.98 13.03
C ALA A 201 -12.74 -5.36 11.64
N LEU A 202 -12.00 -4.29 11.31
CA LEU A 202 -12.02 -3.70 9.96
C LEU A 202 -11.59 -4.72 8.89
N LEU A 203 -10.50 -5.44 9.14
CA LEU A 203 -10.01 -6.49 8.24
C LEU A 203 -11.04 -7.62 8.11
N ALA A 204 -11.67 -8.06 9.20
CA ALA A 204 -12.73 -9.05 9.17
C ALA A 204 -13.94 -8.60 8.33
N ASP A 205 -14.30 -7.31 8.40
CA ASP A 205 -15.35 -6.68 7.58
C ASP A 205 -14.94 -6.51 6.09
N GLY A 206 -13.72 -6.91 5.73
CA GLY A 206 -13.18 -6.87 4.38
C GLY A 206 -12.44 -5.57 4.03
N GLU A 207 -12.21 -4.68 4.99
CA GLU A 207 -11.62 -3.36 4.77
C GLU A 207 -10.11 -3.38 4.95
N SER A 208 -9.39 -2.99 3.89
CA SER A 208 -7.96 -2.74 3.95
C SER A 208 -7.65 -1.47 4.75
N ILE A 209 -6.54 -1.47 5.49
CA ILE A 209 -6.12 -0.34 6.31
C ILE A 209 -4.80 0.22 5.77
N TRP A 210 -4.77 1.51 5.47
CA TRP A 210 -3.52 2.19 5.11
C TRP A 210 -2.70 2.42 6.37
N VAL A 211 -1.41 2.07 6.36
CA VAL A 211 -0.51 2.34 7.49
C VAL A 211 0.85 2.86 7.02
N ALA A 212 1.43 3.78 7.77
CA ALA A 212 2.82 4.17 7.65
C ALA A 212 3.62 3.51 8.77
N LEU A 213 4.58 2.66 8.41
CA LEU A 213 5.44 1.95 9.35
C LEU A 213 6.82 2.60 9.36
N ARG A 214 7.33 2.90 10.55
CA ARG A 214 8.74 3.17 10.77
C ARG A 214 9.51 1.92 10.40
N PHE A 215 10.25 1.94 9.30
CA PHE A 215 10.90 0.76 8.76
C PHE A 215 12.42 0.81 8.94
N TYR A 216 13.02 -0.37 9.04
CA TYR A 216 14.47 -0.55 9.05
C TYR A 216 14.86 -1.38 7.83
N ARG A 217 15.53 -0.75 6.87
CA ARG A 217 15.81 -1.35 5.56
C ARG A 217 16.50 -2.72 5.62
N PRO A 218 17.54 -2.93 6.45
CA PRO A 218 18.18 -4.25 6.55
C PRO A 218 17.24 -5.37 7.01
N ALA A 219 16.24 -5.08 7.85
CA ALA A 219 15.22 -6.06 8.22
C ALA A 219 14.27 -6.36 7.05
N TRP A 220 13.82 -5.32 6.35
CA TRP A 220 12.90 -5.40 5.22
C TRP A 220 13.53 -5.96 3.94
N GLN A 221 14.86 -6.01 3.84
CA GLN A 221 15.59 -6.59 2.71
C GLN A 221 16.44 -7.79 3.16
N SER A 222 16.07 -8.40 4.29
CA SER A 222 16.77 -9.57 4.80
C SER A 222 16.42 -10.83 4.00
N PRO A 223 17.34 -11.80 3.89
CA PRO A 223 17.01 -13.12 3.35
C PRO A 223 15.87 -13.83 4.11
N GLU A 224 15.63 -13.46 5.37
CA GLU A 224 14.55 -14.02 6.18
C GLU A 224 13.17 -13.59 5.67
N VAL A 225 12.95 -12.29 5.44
CA VAL A 225 11.67 -11.82 4.90
C VAL A 225 11.45 -12.29 3.47
N GLU A 226 12.50 -12.37 2.65
CA GLU A 226 12.42 -12.93 1.29
C GLU A 226 12.01 -14.40 1.31
N ARG A 227 12.60 -15.21 2.20
CA ARG A 227 12.33 -16.65 2.28
C ARG A 227 10.98 -16.98 2.93
N THR A 228 10.55 -16.20 3.92
CA THR A 228 9.43 -16.59 4.79
C THR A 228 8.23 -15.66 4.69
N GLY A 229 8.42 -14.44 4.17
CA GLY A 229 7.46 -13.35 4.31
C GLY A 229 7.33 -12.84 5.75
N TYR A 230 8.12 -13.34 6.70
CA TYR A 230 8.06 -12.91 8.09
C TYR A 230 9.05 -11.76 8.30
N LEU A 231 8.56 -10.64 8.82
CA LEU A 231 9.41 -9.49 9.07
C LEU A 231 10.24 -9.75 10.34
N PRO A 232 11.58 -9.78 10.26
CA PRO A 232 12.40 -10.00 11.45
C PRO A 232 12.26 -8.81 12.41
N TYR A 233 12.49 -9.06 13.69
CA TYR A 233 12.51 -8.00 14.69
C TYR A 233 13.58 -6.95 14.35
N TYR A 234 13.23 -5.68 14.49
CA TYR A 234 14.17 -4.57 14.48
C TYR A 234 13.78 -3.58 15.58
N PRO A 235 14.76 -3.00 16.28
CA PRO A 235 14.44 -2.16 17.42
C PRO A 235 14.00 -0.75 16.95
N PRO A 236 13.14 -0.05 17.72
CA PRO A 236 12.54 1.21 17.31
C PRO A 236 13.55 2.31 16.96
N GLU A 237 14.69 2.34 17.66
CA GLU A 237 15.78 3.29 17.44
C GLU A 237 16.50 3.09 16.10
N SER A 238 16.40 1.90 15.50
CA SER A 238 16.94 1.62 14.16
C SER A 238 15.99 2.07 13.04
N ALA A 239 14.72 2.36 13.36
CA ALA A 239 13.71 2.75 12.39
C ALA A 239 13.65 4.28 12.24
N GLY A 240 14.34 4.81 11.22
CA GLY A 240 14.50 6.24 10.97
C GLY A 240 13.53 6.85 9.95
N GLU A 241 12.85 6.03 9.16
CA GLU A 241 12.02 6.44 8.03
C GLU A 241 10.66 5.76 8.07
N ASN A 242 9.62 6.38 7.49
CA ASN A 242 8.33 5.74 7.30
C ASN A 242 8.19 5.19 5.89
N HIS A 243 7.58 4.02 5.79
CA HIS A 243 7.14 3.42 4.55
C HIS A 243 5.67 3.05 4.64
N ALA A 244 4.88 3.50 3.67
CA ALA A 244 3.45 3.24 3.64
C ALA A 244 3.14 1.89 2.97
N VAL A 245 2.32 1.09 3.65
CA VAL A 245 1.85 -0.23 3.22
C VAL A 245 0.36 -0.37 3.54
N VAL A 246 -0.23 -1.50 3.17
CA VAL A 246 -1.66 -1.76 3.44
C VAL A 246 -1.80 -3.03 4.26
N LEU A 247 -2.45 -2.97 5.42
CA LEU A 247 -2.87 -4.18 6.14
C LEU A 247 -4.02 -4.82 5.38
N GLU A 248 -3.88 -6.11 5.09
CA GLU A 248 -4.83 -6.89 4.29
C GLU A 248 -5.20 -8.22 4.95
N GLY A 249 -4.85 -8.40 6.22
CA GLY A 249 -5.23 -9.61 6.95
C GLY A 249 -4.58 -9.69 8.31
N TYR A 250 -4.94 -10.73 9.04
CA TYR A 250 -4.29 -11.11 10.27
C TYR A 250 -4.50 -12.60 10.56
N ARG A 251 -3.63 -13.17 11.40
CA ARG A 251 -3.70 -14.55 11.85
C ARG A 251 -3.26 -14.66 13.30
N VAL A 252 -3.64 -15.74 13.96
CA VAL A 252 -3.01 -16.15 15.22
C VAL A 252 -1.82 -17.05 14.90
N GLY A 253 -0.61 -16.56 15.12
CA GLY A 253 0.65 -17.27 14.94
C GLY A 253 1.36 -17.59 16.26
N PRO A 254 2.63 -18.04 16.20
CA PRO A 254 3.40 -18.43 17.38
C PRO A 254 3.60 -17.30 18.41
N TYR A 255 3.54 -16.04 17.99
CA TYR A 255 3.74 -14.88 18.88
C TYR A 255 2.42 -14.15 19.23
N GLY A 256 1.29 -14.83 19.09
CA GLY A 256 -0.04 -14.23 19.24
C GLY A 256 -0.58 -13.74 17.91
N ARG A 257 -1.27 -12.60 17.88
CA ARG A 257 -1.83 -12.06 16.63
C ARG A 257 -0.73 -11.42 15.79
N GLU A 258 -0.75 -11.75 14.50
CA GLU A 258 0.17 -11.27 13.47
C GLU A 258 -0.65 -10.67 12.34
N PHE A 259 -0.25 -9.51 11.83
CA PHE A 259 -0.92 -8.84 10.71
C PHE A 259 -0.21 -9.16 9.41
N VAL A 260 -0.97 -9.27 8.33
CA VAL A 260 -0.46 -9.41 6.96
C VAL A 260 -0.56 -8.05 6.30
N PHE A 261 0.53 -7.58 5.70
CA PHE A 261 0.55 -6.35 4.92
C PHE A 261 1.02 -6.59 3.49
N LYS A 262 0.44 -5.83 2.56
CA LYS A 262 0.84 -5.74 1.16
C LYS A 262 1.77 -4.56 0.97
N ASN A 263 2.92 -4.83 0.37
CA ASN A 263 3.94 -3.84 0.03
C ASN A 263 3.83 -3.41 -1.44
N SER A 264 4.61 -2.41 -1.83
CA SER A 264 4.67 -1.83 -3.17
C SER A 264 6.04 -2.00 -3.83
N TRP A 265 6.74 -3.10 -3.56
CA TRP A 265 8.06 -3.45 -4.12
C TRP A 265 7.99 -4.66 -5.06
N GLY A 266 6.84 -4.84 -5.72
CA GLY A 266 6.61 -5.95 -6.64
C GLY A 266 6.43 -7.31 -5.96
N GLN A 267 6.04 -8.30 -6.77
CA GLN A 267 5.76 -9.66 -6.27
C GLN A 267 7.02 -10.41 -5.85
N GLY A 268 8.21 -9.99 -6.33
CA GLY A 268 9.48 -10.62 -5.97
C GLY A 268 9.93 -10.34 -4.53
N TRP A 269 9.31 -9.37 -3.85
CA TRP A 269 9.65 -9.04 -2.47
C TRP A 269 8.78 -9.82 -1.47
N GLY A 270 9.40 -10.31 -0.40
CA GLY A 270 8.70 -11.06 0.65
C GLY A 270 7.99 -12.30 0.09
N ARG A 271 6.78 -12.59 0.59
CA ARG A 271 5.94 -13.66 0.05
C ARG A 271 4.95 -13.08 -0.95
N ASN A 272 5.32 -13.08 -2.24
CA ASN A 272 4.51 -12.54 -3.33
C ASN A 272 4.10 -11.09 -3.09
N GLY A 273 5.02 -10.21 -2.67
CA GLY A 273 4.77 -8.80 -2.38
C GLY A 273 4.15 -8.51 -1.02
N ARG A 274 4.03 -9.52 -0.15
CA ARG A 274 3.41 -9.42 1.16
C ARG A 274 4.34 -9.89 2.27
N ALA A 275 4.10 -9.38 3.46
CA ALA A 275 4.82 -9.82 4.66
C ALA A 275 3.92 -9.84 5.89
N ILE A 276 4.42 -10.46 6.94
CA ILE A 276 3.76 -10.69 8.21
C ILE A 276 4.53 -9.94 9.29
N ILE A 277 3.79 -9.20 10.12
CA ILE A 277 4.33 -8.42 11.24
C ILE A 277 3.56 -8.76 12.53
N PRO A 278 4.24 -9.14 13.62
CA PRO A 278 3.59 -9.32 14.93
C PRO A 278 2.81 -8.08 15.37
N GLU A 279 1.68 -8.26 16.07
CA GLU A 279 0.92 -7.13 16.63
C GLU A 279 1.80 -6.22 17.51
N SER A 280 2.72 -6.80 18.29
CA SER A 280 3.65 -6.04 19.13
C SER A 280 4.58 -5.14 18.31
N MET A 281 5.09 -5.63 17.18
CA MET A 281 5.90 -4.85 16.26
C MET A 281 5.07 -3.82 15.52
N LEU A 282 3.86 -4.18 15.08
CA LEU A 282 2.94 -3.23 14.44
C LEU A 282 2.64 -2.05 15.36
N ARG A 283 2.31 -2.29 16.63
CA ARG A 283 2.09 -1.23 17.63
C ARG A 283 3.32 -0.34 17.84
N THR A 284 4.50 -0.94 17.81
CA THR A 284 5.76 -0.24 18.03
C THR A 284 6.16 0.64 16.85
N HIS A 285 5.92 0.17 15.63
CA HIS A 285 6.44 0.80 14.42
C HIS A 285 5.40 1.57 13.62
N MET A 286 4.10 1.35 13.84
CA MET A 286 3.06 2.10 13.14
C MET A 286 3.04 3.56 13.62
N ASN A 287 3.44 4.47 12.73
CA ASN A 287 3.42 5.90 13.00
C ASN A 287 2.04 6.50 12.70
N TRP A 288 1.43 6.07 11.60
CA TRP A 288 0.11 6.52 11.16
C TRP A 288 -0.72 5.34 10.66
N GLY A 289 -2.02 5.34 10.95
CA GLY A 289 -2.97 4.38 10.40
C GLY A 289 -4.26 5.08 10.00
N TYR A 290 -4.80 4.74 8.83
CA TYR A 290 -6.06 5.32 8.34
C TYR A 290 -6.97 4.24 7.77
N ARG A 291 -8.24 4.30 8.19
CA ARG A 291 -9.34 3.78 7.39
C ARG A 291 -9.71 4.83 6.34
N ILE A 292 -9.74 4.45 5.08
CA ILE A 292 -10.05 5.37 3.97
C ILE A 292 -11.48 5.08 3.50
N ARG A 293 -12.36 6.07 3.61
CA ARG A 293 -13.69 6.02 3.01
C ARG A 293 -13.64 6.58 1.60
N ALA A 294 -14.19 5.84 0.65
CA ALA A 294 -14.25 6.23 -0.74
C ALA A 294 -15.57 5.80 -1.37
N THR A 295 -16.01 6.57 -2.36
CA THR A 295 -17.22 6.35 -3.13
C THR A 295 -16.85 6.03 -4.57
N LEU A 296 -17.43 4.97 -5.11
CA LEU A 296 -17.28 4.60 -6.52
C LEU A 296 -18.26 5.40 -7.39
N SER A 297 -17.84 5.74 -8.60
CA SER A 297 -18.74 6.20 -9.65
C SER A 297 -19.74 5.08 -10.00
N SER A 298 -20.94 5.46 -10.45
CA SER A 298 -21.95 4.52 -10.93
C SER A 298 -21.52 3.72 -12.15
N THR A 299 -20.60 4.26 -12.96
CA THR A 299 -20.07 3.62 -14.17
C THR A 299 -18.73 2.95 -13.86
N PRO A 300 -18.57 1.63 -14.10
CA PRO A 300 -17.26 0.96 -14.10
C PRO A 300 -16.28 1.60 -15.08
N THR A 301 -14.96 1.48 -14.88
CA THR A 301 -14.04 1.89 -15.96
C THR A 301 -14.23 0.94 -17.13
N ASP A 302 -14.59 1.48 -18.29
CA ASP A 302 -14.52 0.74 -19.54
C ASP A 302 -13.08 0.26 -19.70
N GLY A 303 -12.89 -1.07 -19.82
CA GLY A 303 -11.61 -1.69 -20.12
C GLY A 303 -11.16 -1.41 -21.55
N GLY A 304 -11.06 -0.13 -21.90
CA GLY A 304 -10.66 0.33 -23.22
C GLY A 304 -9.27 -0.16 -23.54
N SER A 305 -9.16 -0.97 -24.60
CA SER A 305 -7.90 -1.26 -25.26
C SER A 305 -7.11 0.03 -25.48
N PRO A 306 -5.77 0.02 -25.33
CA PRO A 306 -4.96 1.19 -25.61
C PRO A 306 -5.25 1.68 -27.03
N PRO A 307 -5.16 3.00 -27.32
CA PRO A 307 -5.31 3.50 -28.67
C PRO A 307 -4.18 2.90 -29.52
N GLY A 308 -4.50 1.79 -30.19
CA GLY A 308 -3.65 1.19 -31.20
C GLY A 308 -3.49 2.20 -32.32
N ASN A 309 -2.24 2.39 -32.74
CA ASN A 309 -1.87 3.08 -33.97
C ASN A 309 -2.93 2.86 -35.04
N ALA A 310 -3.44 3.95 -35.62
CA ALA A 310 -4.25 3.93 -36.83
C ALA A 310 -3.41 3.38 -37.99
N GLY A 311 -3.24 2.07 -38.03
CA GLY A 311 -2.82 1.30 -39.19
C GLY A 311 -4.08 0.81 -39.88
N ASN A 312 -4.33 1.34 -41.07
CA ASN A 312 -5.44 1.03 -41.96
C ASN A 312 -5.90 -0.44 -41.91
N GLY A 313 -7.00 -0.70 -41.21
CA GLY A 313 -7.73 -1.96 -41.25
C GLY A 313 -9.22 -1.67 -41.33
N LEU A 314 -9.81 -1.89 -42.50
CA LEU A 314 -11.24 -1.73 -42.75
C LEU A 314 -12.05 -2.69 -41.86
N CYS A 315 -12.81 -2.16 -40.91
CA CYS A 315 -13.82 -2.92 -40.17
C CYS A 315 -15.21 -2.53 -40.71
N ILE A 316 -15.95 -3.50 -41.23
CA ILE A 316 -17.37 -3.32 -41.60
C ILE A 316 -18.21 -3.68 -40.37
N PRO A 317 -19.19 -2.86 -39.95
CA PRO A 317 -20.05 -3.16 -38.81
C PRO A 317 -20.88 -4.44 -39.05
N GLY A 318 -20.81 -5.41 -38.13
CA GLY A 318 -21.69 -6.59 -38.11
C GLY A 318 -21.02 -7.96 -38.30
N LEU A 319 -19.69 -8.03 -38.48
CA LEU A 319 -18.94 -9.28 -38.54
C LEU A 319 -17.65 -9.21 -37.72
N ALA A 320 -17.22 -10.35 -37.15
CA ALA A 320 -16.02 -10.44 -36.32
C ALA A 320 -14.74 -10.20 -37.15
N CYS A 321 -13.82 -9.39 -36.62
CA CYS A 321 -12.50 -9.15 -37.22
C CYS A 321 -11.67 -10.43 -37.19
N LEU A 322 -11.11 -10.83 -38.34
CA LEU A 322 -10.16 -11.94 -38.41
C LEU A 322 -8.81 -11.51 -37.82
N PRO A 323 -8.20 -12.30 -36.91
CA PRO A 323 -6.88 -11.99 -36.36
C PRO A 323 -5.79 -12.23 -37.41
N ALA A 324 -4.81 -11.33 -37.43
CA ALA A 324 -3.56 -11.55 -38.17
C ALA A 324 -2.76 -12.71 -37.53
N PRO A 325 -2.05 -13.52 -38.32
CA PRO A 325 -1.33 -14.67 -37.80
C PRO A 325 -0.06 -14.27 -37.04
N GLY A 326 0.06 -14.78 -35.81
CA GLY A 326 1.32 -15.17 -35.17
C GLY A 326 2.12 -14.09 -34.42
N ASN A 327 2.01 -14.05 -33.09
CA ASN A 327 3.04 -14.60 -32.20
C ASN A 327 2.48 -14.80 -30.77
N ALA A 328 2.54 -16.06 -30.35
CA ALA A 328 2.27 -16.62 -29.02
C ALA A 328 3.14 -15.95 -27.92
N SER A 329 2.87 -16.00 -26.62
CA SER A 329 1.79 -16.54 -25.78
C SER A 329 2.11 -16.12 -24.34
N TRP A 330 1.11 -15.64 -23.61
CA TRP A 330 1.14 -15.58 -22.15
C TRP A 330 0.90 -16.99 -21.58
N PRO A 331 1.57 -17.44 -20.51
CA PRO A 331 1.03 -18.51 -19.71
C PRO A 331 0.21 -17.98 -18.52
N SER A 332 -0.93 -18.62 -18.42
CA SER A 332 -1.99 -18.61 -17.43
C SER A 332 -1.58 -18.85 -15.97
N THR A 333 -2.35 -18.22 -15.08
CA THR A 333 -2.85 -18.69 -13.78
C THR A 333 -2.29 -20.01 -13.25
N SER A 334 -1.51 -19.94 -12.18
CA SER A 334 -1.38 -21.04 -11.21
C SER A 334 -2.21 -20.71 -9.96
N THR A 335 -3.28 -21.47 -9.76
CA THR A 335 -3.99 -21.57 -8.49
C THR A 335 -3.09 -22.33 -7.51
N GLY A 336 -2.27 -21.61 -6.74
CA GLY A 336 -1.53 -22.16 -5.61
C GLY A 336 -2.47 -22.41 -4.44
N THR A 337 -2.98 -23.63 -4.32
CA THR A 337 -3.71 -24.09 -3.14
C THR A 337 -2.80 -24.06 -1.91
N TRP A 338 -3.27 -23.42 -0.85
CA TRP A 338 -2.68 -23.48 0.48
C TRP A 338 -2.64 -24.93 1.00
N GLN A 339 -1.44 -25.50 1.10
CA GLN A 339 -1.19 -26.67 1.94
C GLN A 339 0.02 -26.39 2.83
N LEU A 340 -0.24 -26.36 4.13
CA LEU A 340 0.78 -26.43 5.17
C LEU A 340 1.35 -27.86 5.22
N PRO A 341 2.66 -28.07 5.41
CA PRO A 341 3.16 -29.38 5.81
C PRO A 341 2.80 -29.62 7.27
N MET A 342 1.73 -30.36 7.52
CA MET A 342 1.63 -31.16 8.75
C MET A 342 2.57 -32.35 8.58
N ASN A 343 3.56 -32.47 9.46
CA ASN A 343 4.48 -33.60 9.52
C ASN A 343 3.98 -34.57 10.61
N PRO A 344 3.39 -35.73 10.28
CA PRO A 344 2.94 -36.70 11.27
C PRO A 344 4.00 -37.78 11.45
N SER A 345 5.14 -37.44 12.05
CA SER A 345 6.22 -38.42 12.28
C SER A 345 7.06 -38.10 13.53
N VAL A 346 6.45 -37.87 14.70
CA VAL A 346 7.11 -38.10 16.00
C VAL A 346 6.06 -38.54 17.03
N LEU A 347 5.61 -39.79 16.94
CA LEU A 347 4.89 -40.48 18.00
C LEU A 347 5.40 -41.92 18.09
N GLN A 348 6.67 -42.09 18.46
CA GLN A 348 7.19 -43.33 19.03
C GLN A 348 8.28 -42.98 20.04
N GLY A 349 8.04 -43.28 21.31
CA GLY A 349 9.03 -43.09 22.37
C GLY A 349 8.46 -42.76 23.74
N LEU A 350 7.47 -43.52 24.23
CA LEU A 350 7.10 -43.52 25.65
C LEU A 350 7.69 -44.78 26.32
N PRO A 351 8.48 -44.64 27.40
CA PRO A 351 8.69 -45.73 28.35
C PRO A 351 7.50 -45.79 29.33
N VAL A 352 6.98 -47.00 29.51
CA VAL A 352 5.95 -47.37 30.50
C VAL A 352 6.55 -47.37 31.92
N PRO A 353 5.87 -46.77 32.91
CA PRO A 353 6.02 -47.18 34.31
C PRO A 353 4.91 -48.15 34.71
N ARG A 354 5.33 -49.28 35.28
CA ARG A 354 4.51 -50.33 35.90
C ARG A 354 3.93 -49.86 37.24
N GLY A 355 2.72 -50.35 37.57
CA GLY A 355 2.15 -50.64 38.92
C GLY A 355 2.18 -49.52 39.96
N PHE A 356 1.11 -49.22 40.68
CA PHE A 356 0.15 -50.08 41.37
C PHE A 356 -1.17 -49.32 41.56
#